data_AF-A0A967WTR8-F1
#
_entry.id   AF-A0A967WTR8-F1
#
_cell.length_a   1.000
_cell.length_b   1.000
_cell.length_c   1.000
_cell.angle_alpha   90.00
_cell.angle_beta   90.00
_cell.angle_gamma   90.00
#
_symmetry.space_group_name_H-M   'P 1'
#
loop_
_entity.id
_entity.type
_entity.pdbx_description
1 polymer ?
#
loop_
_entity_poly.entity_id
_entity_poly.type
_entity_poly.pdbx_seq_one_letter_code
_entity_poly.pdbx_strand_id
1 'polypeptide(L)' 'RLHDMGIEVAMLTGDSEAVAKAVADELGIDHYFAEVLPEHKDQKVQKLQEEGRRVAMVGDG' A
#
# COMPACT_ATOMS: atom_id res chain seq x y z
N ARG A 1 -11.74 -4.96 10.35
CA ARG A 1 -12.61 -3.76 10.30
C ARG A 1 -12.66 -3.11 8.92
N LEU A 2 -11.55 -2.69 8.32
CA LEU A 2 -11.57 -2.13 6.94
C LEU A 2 -11.99 -3.19 5.91
N HIS A 3 -11.46 -4.41 6.00
CA HIS A 3 -11.90 -5.52 5.13
C HIS A 3 -13.39 -5.83 5.29
N ASP A 4 -13.94 -5.74 6.50
CA ASP A 4 -15.38 -5.96 6.75
C ASP A 4 -16.26 -4.90 6.07
N MET A 5 -15.68 -3.74 5.73
CA MET A 5 -16.33 -2.67 4.96
C MET A 5 -16.10 -2.82 3.45
N GLY A 6 -15.43 -3.89 2.99
CA GLY A 6 -15.09 -4.11 1.60
C GLY A 6 -13.95 -3.22 1.09
N ILE A 7 -13.12 -2.69 1.99
CA ILE A 7 -11.99 -1.83 1.64
C ILE A 7 -10.72 -2.68 1.65
N GLU A 8 -10.03 -2.73 0.51
CA GLU A 8 -8.68 -3.29 0.40
C GLU A 8 -7.64 -2.31 0.95
N VAL A 9 -6.62 -2.84 1.62
CA VAL A 9 -5.53 -2.07 2.21
C VAL A 9 -4.25 -2.33 1.43
N ALA A 10 -3.56 -1.25 1.06
CA ALA A 10 -2.24 -1.30 0.43
C ALA A 10 -1.19 -0.58 1.29
N MET A 11 -0.01 -1.18 1.46
CA MET A 11 1.13 -0.57 2.14
C MET A 11 2.18 -0.12 1.13
N LEU A 12 2.68 1.11 1.27
CA LEU A 12 3.83 1.61 0.53
C LEU A 12 4.95 1.85 1.56
N THR A 13 6.07 1.16 1.42
CA THR A 13 7.22 1.31 2.33
C THR A 13 8.53 1.43 1.54
N GLY A 14 9.51 2.12 2.13
CA GLY A 14 10.89 2.15 1.65
C GLY A 14 11.71 0.93 2.10
N ASP A 15 11.15 0.06 2.93
CA ASP A 15 11.81 -1.16 3.40
C ASP A 15 12.02 -2.18 2.29
N SER A 16 12.92 -3.13 2.53
CA SER A 16 13.15 -4.27 1.65
C SER A 16 11.89 -5.16 1.51
N GLU A 17 11.82 -5.88 0.40
CA GLU A 17 10.75 -6.84 0.09
C GLU A 17 10.45 -7.82 1.25
N ALA A 18 11.49 -8.34 1.90
CA ALA A 18 11.34 -9.31 2.99
C ALA A 18 10.62 -8.71 4.21
N VAL A 19 10.94 -7.45 4.56
CA VAL A 19 10.33 -6.73 5.68
C VAL A 19 8.90 -6.34 5.32
N ALA A 20 8.70 -5.76 4.13
CA ALA A 20 7.38 -5.38 3.65
C ALA A 20 6.41 -6.56 3.65
N LYS A 21 6.86 -7.72 3.14
CA LYS A 21 6.07 -8.95 3.14
C LYS A 21 5.75 -9.43 4.56
N ALA A 22 6.73 -9.46 5.46
CA ALA A 22 6.52 -9.93 6.83
C ALA A 22 5.46 -9.08 7.56
N VAL A 23 5.55 -7.75 7.43
CA VAL A 23 4.57 -6.81 8.01
C VAL A 23 3.20 -6.95 7.33
N ALA A 24 3.16 -7.11 6.01
CA ALA A 24 1.91 -7.32 5.29
C ALA A 24 1.19 -8.59 5.74
N ASP A 25 1.92 -9.69 5.89
CA ASP A 25 1.37 -10.97 6.37
C ASP A 25 0.87 -10.85 7.82
N GLU A 26 1.61 -10.17 8.70
CA GLU A 26 1.25 -9.99 10.11
C GLU A 26 -0.02 -9.14 10.28
N LEU A 27 -0.16 -8.07 9.49
CA LEU A 27 -1.27 -7.13 9.58
C LEU A 27 -2.46 -7.51 8.67
N GLY A 28 -2.29 -8.51 7.81
CA GLY A 28 -3.26 -8.93 6.82
C GLY A 28 -3.49 -7.87 5.73
N ILE A 29 -2.44 -7.21 5.27
CA ILE A 29 -2.51 -6.20 4.20
C ILE A 29 -2.63 -6.91 2.84
N ASP A 30 -3.57 -6.49 2.00
CA ASP A 30 -3.87 -7.14 0.71
C ASP A 30 -2.76 -6.93 -0.32
N HIS A 31 -2.17 -5.73 -0.35
CA HIS A 31 -1.13 -5.36 -1.32
C HIS A 31 0.01 -4.62 -0.64
N TYR A 32 1.25 -4.88 -1.04
CA TYR A 32 2.38 -4.07 -0.58
C TYR A 32 3.29 -3.69 -1.74
N PHE A 33 3.94 -2.53 -1.59
CA PHE A 33 4.99 -2.05 -2.47
C PHE A 33 6.21 -1.76 -1.60
N ALA A 34 7.26 -2.55 -1.78
CA ALA A 34 8.55 -2.38 -1.10
C ALA A 34 9.47 -1.44 -1.88
N GLU A 35 10.52 -0.97 -1.20
CA GLU A 35 11.59 -0.14 -1.77
C GLU A 35 11.07 1.11 -2.52
N VAL A 36 9.94 1.66 -2.07
CA VAL A 36 9.32 2.84 -2.67
C VAL A 36 9.98 4.10 -2.13
N LEU A 37 10.66 4.83 -3.01
CA LEU A 37 11.18 6.17 -2.71
C LEU A 37 10.02 7.17 -2.54
N PRO A 38 10.17 8.22 -1.71
CA PRO A 38 9.13 9.23 -1.50
C PRO A 38 8.59 9.83 -2.80
N GLU A 39 9.47 10.15 -3.74
CA GLU A 39 9.16 10.67 -5.08
C GLU A 39 8.36 9.72 -5.98
N HIS A 40 8.33 8.43 -5.66
CA HIS A 40 7.61 7.41 -6.41
C HIS A 40 6.27 7.00 -5.76
N LYS A 41 5.94 7.51 -4.57
CA LYS A 41 4.67 7.18 -3.90
C LYS A 41 3.47 7.53 -4.77
N ASP A 42 3.48 8.72 -5.39
CA ASP A 42 2.40 9.20 -6.25
C ASP A 42 2.16 8.29 -7.46
N GLN A 43 3.22 7.75 -8.05
CA GLN A 43 3.10 6.82 -9.18
C GLN A 43 2.42 5.51 -8.79
N LYS A 44 2.68 5.00 -7.57
CA LYS A 44 2.02 3.79 -7.06
C LYS A 44 0.53 4.05 -6.78
N VAL A 45 0.22 5.22 -6.22
CA VAL A 45 -1.18 5.66 -6.01
C VAL A 45 -1.91 5.79 -7.34
N GLN A 46 -1.27 6.42 -8.34
CA GLN A 46 -1.84 6.57 -9.68
C GLN A 46 -2.11 5.21 -10.34
N LYS A 47 -1.18 4.24 -10.22
CA LYS A 47 -1.40 2.88 -10.72
C LYS A 47 -2.65 2.23 -10.13
N LEU A 48 -2.86 2.37 -8.82
CA LEU A 48 -4.07 1.85 -8.16
C LEU A 48 -5.34 2.55 -8.67
N GLN A 49 -5.28 3.86 -8.93
CA GLN A 49 -6.39 4.61 -9.49
C GLN A 49 -6.71 4.21 -10.93
N GLU A 50 -5.69 3.94 -11.75
CA GLU A 50 -5.81 3.47 -13.13
C GLU A 50 -6.47 2.10 -13.24
N GLU A 51 -6.35 1.26 -12.20
CA GLU A 51 -7.10 0.00 -12.05
C GLU A 51 -8.61 0.23 -11.76
N GLY A 52 -9.07 1.48 -11.74
CA GLY A 52 -10.47 1.86 -11.48
C GLY A 52 -10.82 1.95 -10.00
N ARG A 53 -9.82 1.87 -9.11
CA ARG A 53 -10.03 1.94 -7.66
C ARG A 53 -10.14 3.39 -7.20
N ARG A 54 -11.02 3.66 -6.24
CA ARG A 54 -11.02 4.93 -5.50
C ARG A 54 -10.04 4.81 -4.34
N VAL A 55 -9.01 5.65 -4.35
CA VAL A 55 -7.90 5.56 -3.40
C VAL A 55 -7.97 6.69 -2.38
N ALA A 56 -7.87 6.33 -1.10
CA ALA A 56 -7.57 7.26 -0.01
C ALA A 56 -6.18 6.92 0.53
N MET A 57 -5.28 7.91 0.56
CA MET A 57 -3.92 7.73 1.05
C MET A 57 -3.75 8.43 2.40
N VAL A 58 -3.07 7.75 3.33
CA VAL A 58 -2.65 8.31 4.62
C VAL A 58 -1.14 8.08 4.73
N GLY A 59 -0.42 9.09 5.19
CA GLY A 59 1.03 9.05 5.41
C GLY A 59 1.45 10.16 6.36
N ASP A 60 2.68 10.06 6.85
CA ASP A 60 3.31 11.01 7.77
C ASP A 60 3.92 12.25 7.06
N GLY A 61 4.13 12.17 5.74
CA GLY A 61 4.75 13.20 4.91
C GLY A 61 5.93 12.64 4.12
#